data_AF-A0A5C5TQZ0-F1
#
_entry.id   AF-A0A5C5TQZ0-F1
#
_cell.length_a   1.000
_cell.length_b   1.000
_cell.length_c   1.000
_cell.angle_alpha   90.00
_cell.angle_beta   90.00
_cell.angle_gamma   90.00
#
_symmetry.space_group_name_H-M   'P 1'
#
loop_
_entity.id
_entity.type
_entity.pdbx_description
1 polymer ?
#
loop_
_entity_poly.entity_id
_entity_poly.type
_entity_poly.pdbx_seq_one_letter_code
_entity_poly.pdbx_strand_id
1 'polypeptide(L)'
;MKKAGNLTKTSGKLLGNVSKVFGLLDTVDIVSKVTDSTIPLIDKALDRHHEHRRSLVRLDNLVHMDLFEAKAHLEQQGFIVSTILAKPSKKYQQAKINEVVEMSPKSGKLPIGSLVKLYYLDHSLMNQIKEMISLPDLVGLPISQAQDILDELGLKPVPLLLPASKEYAKYQPNQVINMSPKPNLVKNQIKKGSLVKLNYLNEENLLASQALAQAWAEKQANRQEKVLKTLKQTGKIFK
;
A
#
# COMPACT_ATOMS: atom_id res chain seq x y z
N MET A 1 58.66 -12.60 -35.78
CA MET A 1 58.01 -13.27 -36.94
C MET A 1 56.53 -13.47 -36.65
N LYS A 2 55.69 -13.05 -37.61
CA LYS A 2 54.28 -13.41 -37.94
C LYS A 2 53.17 -13.44 -36.87
N LYS A 3 52.17 -12.57 -37.15
CA LYS A 3 50.76 -12.51 -36.70
C LYS A 3 49.93 -13.74 -37.11
N ALA A 4 48.84 -14.00 -36.37
CA ALA A 4 47.44 -14.24 -36.79
C ALA A 4 46.72 -15.06 -35.69
N GLY A 5 45.48 -14.82 -35.27
CA GLY A 5 44.45 -13.87 -35.66
C GLY A 5 43.26 -13.98 -34.69
N ASN A 6 42.63 -12.85 -34.38
CA ASN A 6 41.39 -12.75 -33.61
C ASN A 6 40.19 -13.27 -34.42
N LEU A 7 39.28 -14.00 -33.77
CA LEU A 7 37.93 -14.28 -34.29
C LEU A 7 36.92 -13.39 -33.58
N THR A 8 36.44 -12.41 -34.34
CA THR A 8 35.37 -11.47 -33.98
C THR A 8 33.98 -12.09 -34.18
N LYS A 9 33.08 -11.74 -33.25
CA LYS A 9 31.63 -11.89 -33.32
C LYS A 9 31.06 -11.50 -34.69
N THR A 10 30.17 -12.33 -35.23
CA THR A 10 29.17 -11.94 -36.24
C THR A 10 27.84 -12.62 -35.95
N SER A 11 26.79 -11.84 -36.13
CA SER A 11 25.40 -12.06 -35.72
C SER A 11 24.66 -13.05 -36.62
N GLY A 12 23.78 -13.86 -36.01
CA GLY A 12 22.75 -14.63 -36.70
C GLY A 12 21.41 -14.45 -36.01
N LYS A 13 20.62 -13.46 -36.46
CA LYS A 13 19.19 -13.34 -36.17
C LYS A 13 18.50 -14.58 -36.74
N LEU A 14 17.82 -15.35 -35.90
CA LEU A 14 16.82 -16.33 -36.33
C LEU A 14 15.60 -16.27 -35.40
N LEU A 15 14.55 -15.62 -35.95
CA LEU A 15 13.12 -15.98 -35.85
C LEU A 15 12.54 -16.09 -34.42
N GLY A 16 11.69 -15.19 -33.91
CA GLY A 16 10.69 -14.37 -34.60
C GLY A 16 9.50 -15.24 -35.06
N ASN A 17 8.41 -15.23 -34.28
CA ASN A 17 7.07 -15.84 -34.48
C ASN A 17 6.79 -17.21 -33.83
N VAL A 18 6.57 -17.24 -32.50
CA VAL A 18 5.81 -18.33 -31.81
C VAL A 18 4.62 -17.74 -31.05
N SER A 19 4.07 -16.63 -31.53
CA SER A 19 2.86 -16.00 -31.00
C SER A 19 1.70 -16.32 -31.94
N LYS A 20 0.78 -17.22 -31.51
CA LYS A 20 -0.60 -17.48 -32.00
C LYS A 20 -0.97 -18.98 -32.16
N VAL A 21 -0.80 -19.81 -31.11
CA VAL A 21 -1.45 -21.14 -31.05
C VAL A 21 -2.09 -21.45 -29.68
N PHE A 22 -2.47 -20.44 -28.89
CA PHE A 22 -3.20 -20.64 -27.62
C PHE A 22 -4.66 -20.18 -27.67
N GLY A 23 -5.27 -20.17 -28.84
CA GLY A 23 -6.69 -19.91 -29.01
C GLY A 23 -7.30 -20.96 -29.89
N LEU A 24 -8.30 -21.67 -29.36
CA LEU A 24 -9.11 -22.72 -29.98
C LEU A 24 -8.48 -24.12 -29.90
N LEU A 25 -8.93 -24.92 -28.93
CA LEU A 25 -9.54 -26.25 -29.12
C LEU A 25 -9.88 -26.84 -27.74
N ASP A 26 -11.14 -26.67 -27.34
CA ASP A 26 -11.80 -27.37 -26.22
C ASP A 26 -12.37 -28.71 -26.74
N THR A 27 -11.54 -29.51 -27.42
CA THR A 27 -11.88 -30.85 -27.92
C THR A 27 -10.75 -31.81 -27.57
N VAL A 28 -11.05 -32.74 -26.67
CA VAL A 28 -10.12 -33.77 -26.23
C VAL A 28 -10.16 -34.91 -27.23
N ASP A 29 -9.52 -34.74 -28.39
CA ASP A 29 -9.16 -35.86 -29.25
C ASP A 29 -7.69 -36.24 -28.99
N ILE A 30 -7.43 -36.77 -27.79
CA ILE A 30 -6.15 -37.42 -27.46
C ILE A 30 -6.26 -38.88 -27.90
N VAL A 31 -6.35 -39.10 -29.21
CA VAL A 31 -6.27 -40.44 -29.79
C VAL A 31 -4.95 -40.49 -30.55
N SER A 32 -3.88 -41.03 -29.95
CA SER A 32 -2.83 -41.79 -30.68
C SER A 32 -1.60 -42.24 -29.88
N LYS A 33 -1.28 -41.71 -28.67
CA LYS A 33 -0.11 -42.20 -27.91
C LYS A 33 -0.29 -42.09 -26.39
N VAL A 34 -1.17 -42.91 -25.84
CA VAL A 34 -1.31 -43.09 -24.38
C VAL A 34 -0.98 -44.56 -24.08
N THR A 35 -0.13 -44.80 -23.08
CA THR A 35 0.21 -46.15 -22.61
C THR A 35 -0.83 -46.62 -21.58
N ASP A 36 -1.15 -47.92 -21.53
CA ASP A 36 -2.21 -48.47 -20.65
C ASP A 36 -2.08 -48.07 -19.16
N SER A 37 -0.86 -47.84 -18.69
CA SER A 37 -0.57 -47.44 -17.30
C SER A 37 -0.90 -45.99 -16.95
N THR A 38 -1.11 -45.10 -17.94
CA THR A 38 -1.41 -43.67 -17.73
C THR A 38 -2.88 -43.32 -17.93
N ILE A 39 -3.67 -44.20 -18.57
CA ILE A 39 -5.13 -44.08 -18.73
C ILE A 39 -5.85 -43.85 -17.39
N PRO A 40 -5.66 -44.66 -16.32
CA PRO A 40 -6.38 -44.47 -15.06
C PRO A 40 -6.01 -43.16 -14.32
N LEU A 41 -4.80 -42.62 -14.56
CA LEU A 41 -4.38 -41.34 -14.00
C LEU A 41 -5.07 -40.17 -14.69
N ILE A 42 -5.26 -40.27 -16.01
CA ILE A 42 -5.97 -39.28 -16.82
C ILE A 42 -7.46 -39.33 -16.48
N ASP A 43 -8.08 -40.52 -16.43
CA ASP A 43 -9.48 -40.68 -16.05
C ASP A 43 -9.75 -40.11 -14.66
N LYS A 44 -8.93 -40.46 -13.67
CA LYS A 44 -9.05 -39.92 -12.31
C LYS A 44 -8.82 -38.41 -12.23
N ALA A 45 -7.97 -37.83 -13.08
CA ALA A 45 -7.79 -36.38 -13.16
C ALA A 45 -8.98 -35.69 -13.83
N LEU A 46 -9.52 -36.30 -14.89
CA LEU A 46 -10.68 -35.84 -15.63
C LEU A 46 -11.93 -35.87 -14.74
N ASP A 47 -12.19 -36.98 -14.05
CA ASP A 47 -13.29 -37.15 -13.11
C ASP A 47 -13.21 -36.14 -11.96
N ARG A 48 -12.05 -36.00 -11.30
CA ARG A 48 -11.85 -34.98 -10.26
C ARG A 48 -12.11 -33.58 -10.77
N HIS A 49 -11.67 -33.27 -11.99
CA HIS A 49 -11.91 -31.97 -12.60
C HIS A 49 -13.41 -31.77 -12.92
N HIS A 50 -14.14 -32.80 -13.38
CA HIS A 50 -15.59 -32.72 -13.60
C HIS A 50 -16.37 -32.57 -12.29
N GLU A 51 -16.03 -33.31 -11.24
CA GLU A 51 -16.63 -33.18 -9.89
C GLU A 51 -16.36 -31.80 -9.28
N HIS A 52 -15.12 -31.30 -9.40
CA HIS A 52 -14.79 -29.94 -9.00
C HIS A 52 -15.61 -28.91 -9.79
N ARG A 53 -15.76 -29.03 -11.11
CA ARG A 53 -16.58 -28.06 -11.87
C ARG A 53 -18.08 -28.15 -11.56
N ARG A 54 -18.61 -29.33 -11.23
CA ARG A 54 -20.02 -29.52 -10.85
C ARG A 54 -20.36 -28.95 -9.48
N SER A 55 -19.38 -28.83 -8.58
CA SER A 55 -19.56 -28.28 -7.22
C SER A 55 -19.36 -26.77 -7.13
N LEU A 56 -18.98 -26.09 -8.22
CA LEU A 56 -18.82 -24.64 -8.24
C LEU A 56 -20.15 -23.93 -8.49
N VAL A 57 -20.56 -23.10 -7.53
CA VAL A 57 -21.68 -22.18 -7.64
C VAL A 57 -21.16 -20.77 -7.85
N ARG A 58 -21.91 -19.96 -8.61
CA ARG A 58 -21.59 -18.56 -8.83
C ARG A 58 -21.90 -17.76 -7.56
N LEU A 59 -20.89 -17.08 -7.03
CA LEU A 59 -21.04 -16.04 -6.02
C LEU A 59 -21.38 -14.72 -6.71
N ASP A 60 -22.61 -14.26 -6.49
CA ASP A 60 -23.08 -12.96 -6.99
C ASP A 60 -22.46 -11.79 -6.20
N ASN A 61 -22.38 -10.62 -6.84
CA ASN A 61 -21.98 -9.40 -6.17
C ASN A 61 -23.21 -8.76 -5.51
N LEU A 62 -23.28 -8.81 -4.19
CA LEU A 62 -24.40 -8.30 -3.40
C LEU A 62 -24.03 -7.03 -2.61
N VAL A 63 -22.93 -6.37 -2.97
CA VAL A 63 -22.63 -5.02 -2.47
C VAL A 63 -23.77 -4.09 -2.88
N HIS A 64 -24.17 -3.20 -1.97
CA HIS A 64 -25.33 -2.31 -2.05
C HIS A 64 -26.71 -2.94 -1.81
N MET A 65 -26.76 -4.23 -1.46
CA MET A 65 -28.01 -4.87 -1.03
C MET A 65 -28.20 -4.78 0.48
N ASP A 66 -29.45 -4.95 0.94
CA ASP A 66 -29.75 -5.14 2.35
C ASP A 66 -29.08 -6.43 2.87
N LEU A 67 -28.53 -6.36 4.08
CA LEU A 67 -27.78 -7.45 4.71
C LEU A 67 -28.59 -8.75 4.81
N PHE A 68 -29.87 -8.65 5.18
CA PHE A 68 -30.69 -9.83 5.42
C PHE A 68 -31.08 -10.49 4.10
N GLU A 69 -31.43 -9.69 3.09
CA GLU A 69 -31.71 -10.16 1.74
C GLU A 69 -30.46 -10.82 1.12
N ALA A 70 -29.30 -10.15 1.21
CA ALA A 70 -28.05 -10.66 0.69
C ALA A 70 -27.63 -11.97 1.37
N LYS A 71 -27.77 -12.03 2.70
CA LYS A 71 -27.50 -13.25 3.47
C LYS A 71 -28.39 -14.41 3.01
N ALA A 72 -29.71 -14.18 2.95
CA ALA A 72 -30.66 -15.21 2.54
C ALA A 72 -30.38 -15.73 1.11
N HIS A 73 -30.07 -14.82 0.18
CA HIS A 73 -29.73 -15.17 -1.21
C HIS A 73 -28.50 -16.10 -1.28
N LEU A 74 -27.44 -15.79 -0.53
CA LEU A 74 -26.22 -16.61 -0.52
C LEU A 74 -26.40 -17.96 0.19
N GLU A 75 -27.15 -17.99 1.29
CA GLU A 75 -27.46 -19.24 1.99
C GLU A 75 -28.32 -20.16 1.12
N GLN A 76 -29.27 -19.61 0.36
CA GLN A 76 -30.05 -20.36 -0.63
C GLN A 76 -29.18 -20.93 -1.76
N GLN A 77 -28.09 -20.24 -2.13
CA GLN A 77 -27.08 -20.74 -3.07
C GLN A 77 -26.14 -21.80 -2.48
N GLY A 78 -26.29 -22.11 -1.18
CA GLY A 78 -25.49 -23.10 -0.47
C GLY A 78 -24.17 -22.57 0.09
N PHE A 79 -23.99 -21.25 0.19
CA PHE A 79 -22.84 -20.65 0.87
C PHE A 79 -23.07 -20.54 2.39
N ILE A 80 -21.98 -20.56 3.16
CA ILE A 80 -21.99 -20.23 4.58
C ILE A 80 -21.73 -18.73 4.71
N VAL A 81 -22.60 -17.98 5.38
CA VAL A 81 -22.47 -16.52 5.47
C VAL A 81 -22.06 -16.07 6.87
N SER A 82 -21.05 -15.19 6.94
CA SER A 82 -20.66 -14.48 8.16
C SER A 82 -20.86 -12.98 7.98
N THR A 83 -21.60 -12.36 8.89
CA THR A 83 -21.87 -10.91 8.88
C THR A 83 -20.90 -10.20 9.82
N ILE A 84 -20.22 -9.15 9.33
CA ILE A 84 -19.16 -8.45 10.06
C ILE A 84 -19.41 -6.94 9.97
N LEU A 85 -19.30 -6.22 11.08
CA LEU A 85 -19.34 -4.76 11.04
C LEU A 85 -18.13 -4.23 10.27
N ALA A 86 -18.39 -3.34 9.31
CA ALA A 86 -17.33 -2.72 8.53
C ALA A 86 -16.47 -1.78 9.41
N LYS A 87 -15.24 -1.51 8.97
CA LYS A 87 -14.42 -0.48 9.61
C LYS A 87 -14.95 0.92 9.25
N PRO A 88 -14.97 1.88 10.20
CA PRO A 88 -15.44 3.23 9.91
C PRO A 88 -14.60 3.86 8.79
N SER A 89 -15.28 4.42 7.78
CA SER A 89 -14.61 5.12 6.68
C SER A 89 -15.57 6.08 5.97
N LYS A 90 -15.08 7.27 5.58
CA LYS A 90 -15.88 8.21 4.79
C LYS A 90 -16.34 7.68 3.44
N LYS A 91 -15.70 6.64 2.87
CA LYS A 91 -16.15 6.01 1.62
C LYS A 91 -17.58 5.43 1.73
N TYR A 92 -18.06 5.24 2.95
CA TYR A 92 -19.40 4.74 3.27
C TYR A 92 -20.39 5.85 3.65
N GLN A 93 -20.05 7.13 3.50
CA GLN A 93 -20.94 8.25 3.87
C GLN A 93 -22.31 8.22 3.18
N GLN A 94 -22.37 7.68 1.97
CA GLN A 94 -23.59 7.58 1.16
C GLN A 94 -24.29 6.23 1.30
N ALA A 95 -23.69 5.27 2.01
CA ALA A 95 -24.28 3.96 2.22
C ALA A 95 -25.37 4.01 3.29
N LYS A 96 -26.31 3.08 3.19
CA LYS A 96 -27.45 2.95 4.09
C LYS A 96 -27.13 2.01 5.25
N ILE A 97 -27.95 2.11 6.28
CA ILE A 97 -27.91 1.21 7.42
C ILE A 97 -28.31 -0.19 6.95
N ASN A 98 -27.62 -1.21 7.47
CA ASN A 98 -27.72 -2.60 7.06
C ASN A 98 -27.38 -2.88 5.59
N GLU A 99 -26.79 -1.92 4.88
CA GLU A 99 -26.30 -2.15 3.52
C GLU A 99 -24.99 -2.94 3.55
N VAL A 100 -24.87 -3.93 2.68
CA VAL A 100 -23.60 -4.64 2.42
C VAL A 100 -22.67 -3.70 1.67
N VAL A 101 -21.55 -3.33 2.28
CA VAL A 101 -20.58 -2.39 1.69
C VAL A 101 -19.34 -3.07 1.13
N GLU A 102 -19.06 -4.29 1.54
CA GLU A 102 -17.93 -5.07 1.05
C GLU A 102 -18.20 -6.57 1.24
N MET A 103 -17.63 -7.40 0.36
CA MET A 103 -17.73 -8.86 0.44
C MET A 103 -16.37 -9.50 0.28
N SER A 104 -16.14 -10.59 1.02
CA SER A 104 -14.93 -11.41 0.89
C SER A 104 -15.29 -12.90 0.93
N PRO A 105 -14.93 -13.69 -0.10
CA PRO A 105 -14.28 -13.28 -1.35
C PRO A 105 -15.18 -12.39 -2.23
N LYS A 106 -14.60 -11.76 -3.26
CA LYS A 106 -15.35 -11.03 -4.29
C LYS A 106 -16.11 -12.01 -5.18
N SER A 107 -17.07 -11.49 -5.96
CA SER A 107 -17.87 -12.27 -6.91
C SER A 107 -17.01 -13.17 -7.81
N GLY A 108 -17.45 -14.39 -8.03
CA GLY A 108 -16.67 -15.41 -8.73
C GLY A 108 -17.36 -16.77 -8.72
N LYS A 109 -16.61 -17.85 -8.96
CA LYS A 109 -17.10 -19.22 -8.82
C LYS A 109 -16.45 -19.86 -7.61
N LEU A 110 -17.25 -20.41 -6.70
CA LEU A 110 -16.77 -20.99 -5.45
C LEU A 110 -17.46 -22.33 -5.19
N PRO A 111 -16.78 -23.26 -4.50
CA PRO A 111 -17.42 -24.50 -4.06
C PRO A 111 -18.63 -24.21 -3.15
N ILE A 112 -19.66 -25.04 -3.27
CA ILE A 112 -20.77 -25.08 -2.29
C ILE A 112 -20.18 -25.25 -0.87
N GLY A 113 -20.78 -24.58 0.11
CA GLY A 113 -20.33 -24.56 1.50
C GLY A 113 -19.17 -23.59 1.78
N SER A 114 -18.69 -22.86 0.78
CA SER A 114 -17.65 -21.82 1.00
C SER A 114 -18.16 -20.72 1.93
N LEU A 115 -17.27 -20.23 2.80
CA LEU A 115 -17.54 -19.10 3.68
C LEU A 115 -17.45 -17.77 2.91
N VAL A 116 -18.54 -17.00 2.95
CA VAL A 116 -18.61 -15.63 2.44
C VAL A 116 -18.82 -14.67 3.59
N LYS A 117 -17.96 -13.66 3.68
CA LYS A 117 -18.04 -12.58 4.67
C LYS A 117 -18.75 -11.38 4.04
N LEU A 118 -19.82 -10.93 4.67
CA LEU A 118 -20.54 -9.70 4.33
C LEU A 118 -20.16 -8.62 5.35
N TYR A 119 -19.58 -7.52 4.87
CA TYR A 119 -19.31 -6.35 5.69
C TYR A 119 -20.47 -5.36 5.56
N TYR A 120 -21.03 -4.92 6.69
CA TYR A 120 -22.19 -4.03 6.71
C TYR A 120 -22.04 -2.87 7.68
N LEU A 121 -22.95 -1.90 7.58
CA LEU A 121 -23.00 -0.73 8.46
C LEU A 121 -24.18 -0.81 9.42
N ASP A 122 -23.98 -0.43 10.67
CA ASP A 122 -25.05 -0.23 11.64
C ASP A 122 -25.21 1.26 12.01
N HIS A 123 -26.18 1.57 12.86
CA HIS A 123 -26.42 2.93 13.35
C HIS A 123 -25.19 3.52 14.07
N SER A 124 -24.50 2.72 14.89
CA SER A 124 -23.34 3.16 15.68
C SER A 124 -22.19 3.58 14.77
N LEU A 125 -21.87 2.76 13.78
CA LEU A 125 -20.82 2.99 12.81
C LEU A 125 -21.12 4.21 11.94
N MET A 126 -22.38 4.39 11.51
CA MET A 126 -22.79 5.58 10.76
C MET A 126 -22.59 6.87 11.54
N ASN A 127 -22.87 6.87 12.85
CA ASN A 127 -22.58 8.01 13.71
C ASN A 127 -21.07 8.25 13.81
N GLN A 128 -20.27 7.20 13.98
CA GLN A 128 -18.80 7.33 13.98
C GLN A 128 -18.27 7.93 12.68
N ILE A 129 -18.79 7.52 11.52
CA ILE A 129 -18.39 8.05 10.21
C ILE A 129 -18.72 9.54 10.08
N LYS A 130 -19.87 9.98 10.59
CA LYS A 130 -20.27 11.40 10.61
C LYS A 130 -19.36 12.26 11.49
N GLU A 131 -18.84 11.70 12.58
CA GLU A 131 -17.91 12.37 13.48
C GLU A 131 -16.44 12.37 13.00
N MET A 132 -16.15 11.73 11.85
CA MET A 132 -14.79 11.73 11.28
C MET A 132 -14.46 13.06 10.60
N ILE A 133 -13.39 13.68 11.04
CA ILE A 133 -12.81 14.89 10.47
C ILE A 133 -11.64 14.51 9.55
N SER A 134 -11.48 15.28 8.47
CA SER A 134 -10.30 15.17 7.61
C SER A 134 -9.18 15.99 8.24
N LEU A 135 -8.01 15.38 8.45
CA LEU A 135 -6.85 16.12 8.96
C LEU A 135 -6.16 16.84 7.80
N PRO A 136 -6.14 18.20 7.77
CA PRO A 136 -5.38 18.95 6.78
C PRO A 136 -3.86 18.77 7.00
N ASP A 137 -3.08 19.03 5.95
CA ASP A 137 -1.63 19.17 6.07
C ASP A 137 -1.32 20.58 6.60
N LEU A 138 -0.74 20.64 7.80
CA LEU A 138 -0.39 21.89 8.48
C LEU A 138 1.13 22.10 8.53
N VAL A 139 1.91 21.24 7.86
CA VAL A 139 3.37 21.39 7.80
C VAL A 139 3.72 22.68 7.07
N GLY A 140 4.62 23.45 7.68
CA GLY A 140 5.05 24.73 7.15
C GLY A 140 4.25 25.94 7.65
N LEU A 141 3.14 25.74 8.36
CA LEU A 141 2.40 26.84 8.98
C LEU A 141 3.03 27.27 10.31
N PRO A 142 2.82 28.53 10.75
CA PRO A 142 3.13 28.94 12.12
C PRO A 142 2.40 28.06 13.14
N ILE A 143 3.07 27.72 14.25
CA ILE A 143 2.53 26.81 15.27
C ILE A 143 1.21 27.33 15.85
N SER A 144 1.10 28.64 16.12
CA SER A 144 -0.14 29.27 16.61
C SER A 144 -1.29 29.09 15.61
N GLN A 145 -1.08 29.41 14.34
CA GLN A 145 -2.13 29.24 13.31
C GLN A 145 -2.55 27.77 13.15
N ALA A 146 -1.58 26.85 13.21
CA ALA A 146 -1.87 25.42 13.14
C ALA A 146 -2.68 24.92 14.35
N GLN A 147 -2.46 25.48 15.54
CA GLN A 147 -3.26 25.18 16.72
C GLN A 147 -4.71 25.65 16.53
N ASP A 148 -4.89 26.90 16.11
CA ASP A 148 -6.23 27.49 15.89
C ASP A 148 -7.05 26.67 14.88
N ILE A 149 -6.44 26.28 13.76
CA ILE A 149 -7.09 25.44 12.74
C ILE A 149 -7.52 24.09 13.32
N LEU A 150 -6.68 23.45 14.15
CA LEU A 150 -7.02 22.16 14.75
C LEU A 150 -8.12 22.29 15.80
N ASP A 151 -8.11 23.36 16.59
CA ASP A 151 -9.15 23.64 17.59
C ASP A 151 -10.49 23.93 16.92
N GLU A 152 -10.51 24.69 15.81
CA GLU A 152 -11.72 24.95 15.01
C GLU A 152 -12.30 23.64 14.44
N LEU A 153 -11.44 22.74 13.99
CA LEU A 153 -11.83 21.40 13.54
C LEU A 153 -12.28 20.49 14.70
N GLY A 154 -12.18 20.94 15.96
CA GLY A 154 -12.52 20.16 17.15
C GLY A 154 -11.53 19.03 17.43
N LEU A 155 -10.30 19.14 16.92
CA LEU A 155 -9.16 18.29 17.28
C LEU A 155 -8.40 18.94 18.44
N LYS A 156 -7.51 18.17 19.08
CA LYS A 156 -6.74 18.65 20.23
C LYS A 156 -5.26 18.80 19.84
N PRO A 157 -4.77 20.02 19.56
CA PRO A 157 -3.39 20.22 19.21
C PRO A 157 -2.47 19.98 20.42
N VAL A 158 -1.35 19.32 20.18
CA VAL A 158 -0.29 19.11 21.18
C VAL A 158 1.02 19.64 20.59
N PRO A 159 1.42 20.88 20.90
CA PRO A 159 2.69 21.42 20.43
C PRO A 159 3.85 20.71 21.14
N LEU A 160 4.83 20.26 20.36
CA LEU A 160 6.01 19.56 20.84
C LEU A 160 7.26 20.25 20.31
N LEU A 161 8.07 20.75 21.23
CA LEU A 161 9.33 21.38 20.90
C LEU A 161 10.36 20.31 20.52
N LEU A 162 10.91 20.41 19.31
CA LEU A 162 11.96 19.52 18.84
C LEU A 162 13.32 19.93 19.40
N PRO A 163 14.17 18.97 19.80
CA PRO A 163 15.56 19.27 20.13
C PRO A 163 16.32 19.74 18.90
N ALA A 164 17.36 20.54 19.14
CA ALA A 164 18.23 21.03 18.07
C ALA A 164 18.87 19.87 17.29
N SER A 165 18.91 19.99 15.96
CA SER A 165 19.54 19.02 15.06
C SER A 165 20.02 19.72 13.79
N LYS A 166 21.17 19.29 13.26
CA LYS A 166 21.71 19.79 11.98
C LYS A 166 20.70 19.70 10.83
N GLU A 167 19.78 18.73 10.86
CA GLU A 167 18.77 18.52 9.82
C GLU A 167 17.74 19.66 9.77
N TYR A 168 17.64 20.41 10.87
CA TYR A 168 16.65 21.45 11.01
C TYR A 168 17.14 22.86 10.70
N ALA A 169 18.42 23.04 10.38
CA ALA A 169 19.01 24.35 10.09
C ALA A 169 18.32 25.13 8.94
N LYS A 170 17.55 24.44 8.10
CA LYS A 170 16.83 24.98 6.94
C LYS A 170 15.41 25.49 7.23
N TYR A 171 14.86 25.23 8.42
CA TYR A 171 13.48 25.62 8.76
C TYR A 171 13.42 27.02 9.37
N GLN A 172 12.20 27.55 9.48
CA GLN A 172 11.93 28.82 10.14
C GLN A 172 11.53 28.61 11.61
N PRO A 173 11.75 29.61 12.48
CA PRO A 173 11.33 29.52 13.87
C PRO A 173 9.81 29.49 13.98
N ASN A 174 9.30 28.83 15.01
CA ASN A 174 7.88 28.70 15.36
C ASN A 174 7.02 28.12 14.23
N GLN A 175 7.62 27.34 13.32
CA GLN A 175 6.95 26.69 12.21
C GLN A 175 6.72 25.20 12.50
N VAL A 176 5.58 24.65 12.09
CA VAL A 176 5.32 23.22 12.14
C VAL A 176 6.24 22.51 11.16
N ILE A 177 7.11 21.64 11.68
CA ILE A 177 8.09 20.87 10.89
C ILE A 177 7.49 19.55 10.45
N ASN A 178 6.74 18.91 11.35
CA ASN A 178 6.00 17.71 11.06
C ASN A 178 4.85 17.55 12.04
N MET A 179 3.91 16.66 11.71
CA MET A 179 2.76 16.37 12.57
C MET A 179 2.48 14.87 12.63
N SER A 180 1.84 14.46 13.72
CA SER A 180 1.37 13.09 13.92
C SER A 180 -0.09 13.09 14.38
N PRO A 181 -1.01 12.40 13.67
CA PRO A 181 -0.77 11.54 12.50
C PRO A 181 -0.26 12.28 11.24
N LYS A 182 0.54 11.60 10.40
CA LYS A 182 1.13 12.19 9.18
C LYS A 182 0.06 12.51 8.16
N PRO A 183 -0.10 13.75 7.69
CA PRO A 183 -1.18 14.15 6.81
C PRO A 183 -1.12 13.33 5.53
N ASN A 184 -2.22 12.65 5.19
CA ASN A 184 -2.39 11.97 3.92
C ASN A 184 -3.73 12.40 3.35
N LEU A 185 -3.70 12.96 2.14
CA LEU A 185 -4.88 13.49 1.44
C LEU A 185 -6.03 12.48 1.27
N VAL A 186 -5.76 11.18 1.39
CA VAL A 186 -6.73 10.11 1.13
C VAL A 186 -7.11 9.29 2.37
N LYS A 187 -6.25 9.22 3.40
CA LYS A 187 -6.39 8.23 4.49
C LYS A 187 -6.47 8.82 5.90
N ASN A 188 -6.21 10.12 6.08
CA ASN A 188 -6.17 10.71 7.40
C ASN A 188 -7.52 11.19 7.89
N GLN A 189 -8.36 10.21 8.21
CA GLN A 189 -9.64 10.43 8.87
C GLN A 189 -9.44 10.21 10.36
N ILE A 190 -9.77 11.22 11.15
CA ILE A 190 -9.53 11.24 12.59
C ILE A 190 -10.84 11.58 13.30
N LYS A 191 -11.10 10.96 14.45
CA LYS A 191 -12.29 11.26 15.26
C LYS A 191 -12.17 12.65 15.88
N LYS A 192 -13.30 13.35 16.01
CA LYS A 192 -13.35 14.59 16.81
C LYS A 192 -12.78 14.37 18.21
N GLY A 193 -12.05 15.36 18.71
CA GLY A 193 -11.38 15.33 20.00
C GLY A 193 -10.06 14.53 20.05
N SER A 194 -9.61 13.96 18.93
CA SER A 194 -8.32 13.26 18.88
C SER A 194 -7.14 14.21 19.01
N LEU A 195 -6.06 13.71 19.61
CA LEU A 195 -4.81 14.44 19.77
C LEU A 195 -4.01 14.49 18.46
N VAL A 196 -3.55 15.67 18.08
CA VAL A 196 -2.67 15.88 16.93
C VAL A 196 -1.38 16.52 17.44
N LYS A 197 -0.27 15.80 17.32
CA LYS A 197 1.05 16.29 17.72
C LYS A 197 1.59 17.20 16.64
N LEU A 198 2.00 18.41 17.00
CA LEU A 198 2.64 19.38 16.12
C LEU A 198 4.07 19.58 16.58
N ASN A 199 5.04 19.05 15.83
CA ASN A 199 6.44 19.22 16.14
C ASN A 199 6.97 20.51 15.52
N TYR A 200 7.57 21.38 16.34
CA TYR A 200 8.08 22.68 15.91
C TYR A 200 9.44 22.99 16.55
N LEU A 201 10.13 24.01 16.03
CA LEU A 201 11.34 24.57 16.64
C LEU A 201 11.07 26.00 17.08
N ASN A 202 11.57 26.36 18.26
CA ASN A 202 11.67 27.75 18.68
C ASN A 202 12.96 28.37 18.11
N GLU A 203 13.14 29.67 18.34
CA GLU A 203 14.32 30.41 17.89
C GLU A 203 15.62 29.84 18.48
N GLU A 204 15.63 29.51 19.78
CA GLU A 204 16.81 28.98 20.47
C GLU A 204 17.29 27.66 19.84
N ASN A 205 16.38 26.69 19.66
CA ASN A 205 16.73 25.39 19.10
C ASN A 205 17.09 25.49 17.62
N LEU A 206 16.54 26.48 16.90
CA LEU A 206 16.93 26.74 15.51
C LEU A 206 18.36 27.28 15.41
N LEU A 207 18.73 28.24 16.25
CA LEU A 207 20.10 28.76 16.30
C LEU A 207 21.10 27.65 16.64
N ALA A 208 20.78 26.82 17.64
CA ALA A 208 21.58 25.65 17.97
C ALA A 208 21.67 24.65 16.80
N SER A 209 20.56 24.45 16.07
CA SER A 209 20.53 23.59 14.87
C SER A 209 21.43 24.10 13.76
N GLN A 210 21.46 25.42 13.53
CA GLN A 210 22.34 26.07 12.56
C GLN A 210 23.82 25.95 12.95
N ALA A 211 24.15 26.19 14.22
CA ALA A 211 25.52 26.00 14.73
C ALA A 211 26.00 24.54 14.56
N LEU A 212 25.12 23.57 14.84
CA LEU A 212 25.42 22.14 14.62
C LEU A 212 25.65 21.82 13.14
N ALA A 213 24.88 22.43 12.24
CA ALA A 213 25.05 22.24 10.80
C ALA A 213 26.37 22.84 10.30
N GLN A 214 26.74 24.04 10.74
CA GLN A 214 28.02 24.70 10.43
C GLN A 214 29.20 23.87 10.94
N ALA A 215 29.18 23.48 12.22
CA ALA A 215 30.23 22.65 12.81
C ALA A 215 30.38 21.29 12.11
N TRP A 216 29.27 20.71 11.63
CA TRP A 216 29.32 19.49 10.84
C TRP A 216 29.94 19.72 9.46
N ALA A 217 29.56 20.80 8.76
CA ALA A 217 30.11 21.16 7.45
C ALA A 217 31.62 21.45 7.51
N GLU A 218 32.08 22.22 8.51
CA GLU A 218 33.50 22.49 8.74
C GLU A 218 34.30 21.22 9.01
N LYS A 219 33.76 20.30 9.82
CA LYS A 219 34.38 18.99 10.06
C LYS A 219 34.52 18.19 8.77
N GLN A 220 33.55 18.23 7.86
CA GLN A 220 33.66 17.56 6.56
C GLN A 220 34.69 18.23 5.65
N ALA A 221 34.69 19.56 5.56
CA ALA A 221 35.66 20.31 4.76
C ALA A 221 37.10 20.07 5.23
N ASN A 222 37.34 20.15 6.54
CA ASN A 222 38.64 19.86 7.14
C ASN A 222 39.10 18.41 6.88
N ARG A 223 38.18 17.44 6.89
CA ARG A 223 38.49 16.05 6.53
C ARG A 223 38.90 15.94 5.06
N GLN A 224 38.17 16.58 4.16
CA GLN A 224 38.48 16.57 2.72
C GLN A 224 39.83 17.24 2.44
N GLU A 225 40.12 18.38 3.06
CA GLU A 225 41.42 19.04 2.92
C GLU A 225 42.58 18.18 3.41
N LYS A 226 42.42 17.50 4.56
CA LYS A 226 43.44 16.58 5.08
C LYS A 226 43.68 15.44 4.09
N VAL A 227 42.62 14.81 3.57
CA VAL A 227 42.73 13.74 2.57
C VAL A 227 43.43 14.23 1.31
N LEU A 228 43.08 15.41 0.79
CA LEU A 228 43.71 16.00 -0.40
C LEU A 228 45.20 16.32 -0.16
N LYS A 229 45.56 16.82 1.02
CA LYS A 229 46.96 17.08 1.40
C LYS A 229 47.76 15.79 1.48
N THR A 230 47.21 14.74 2.09
CA THR A 230 47.86 13.42 2.17
C THR A 230 48.05 12.80 0.78
N LEU A 231 47.03 12.84 -0.09
CA LEU A 231 47.11 12.31 -1.46
C LEU A 231 48.14 13.05 -2.34
N LYS A 232 48.26 14.37 -2.18
CA LYS A 232 49.28 15.16 -2.89
C LYS A 232 50.70 14.87 -2.38
N GLN A 233 50.86 14.56 -1.09
CA GLN A 233 52.14 14.16 -0.52
C GLN A 233 52.53 12.74 -0.96
N THR A 234 51.62 11.76 -0.93
CA THR A 234 51.92 10.38 -1.36
C THR A 234 52.12 10.27 -2.87
N GLY A 235 51.38 11.04 -3.68
CA GLY A 235 51.59 11.11 -5.14
C GLY A 235 52.93 11.74 -5.56
N LYS A 236 53.60 12.48 -4.67
CA LYS A 236 54.97 12.99 -4.87
C LYS A 236 56.05 11.97 -4.55
N ILE A 237 55.73 10.87 -3.83
CA ILE A 237 56.69 9.84 -3.42
C ILE A 237 56.84 8.74 -4.48
N PHE A 238 55.87 8.62 -5.41
CA PHE A 238 55.87 7.64 -6.51
C PHE A 238 56.32 8.21 -7.87
N LYS A 239 57.04 9.34 -7.88
CA LYS A 239 57.67 9.91 -9.09
C LYS A 239 59.18 9.92 -8.98
#